data_AF-A0A5C7I717-F1
#
_entry.id   AF-A0A5C7I717-F1
#
_cell.length_a   1.000
_cell.length_b   1.000
_cell.length_c   1.000
_cell.angle_alpha   90.00
_cell.angle_beta   90.00
_cell.angle_gamma   90.00
#
_symmetry.space_group_name_H-M   'P 1'
#
loop_
_entity.id
_entity.type
_entity.pdbx_description
1 polymer ?
#
loop_
_entity_poly.entity_id
_entity_poly.type
_entity_poly.pdbx_seq_one_letter_code
_entity_poly.pdbx_strand_id
1 'polypeptide(L)'
;MILGEQYAAIRCTRGDGNCFFRSFVFSYLEHILDSQDQAEVDCIKAKVEECRKTLQSLGYTDFTFEDFFVILAKLANGNRKFSNPPNFNNSSNRGCHKTPGSSTKWQKLD
;
A
#
# COMPACT_ATOMS: atom_id res chain seq x y z
N MET A 1 17.72 19.85 -0.71
CA MET A 1 16.62 19.29 0.12
C MET A 1 16.77 17.79 0.06
N ILE A 2 17.25 17.16 1.14
CA ILE A 2 17.88 15.82 1.13
C ILE A 2 17.00 14.70 0.55
N LEU A 3 15.67 14.78 0.71
CA LEU A 3 14.77 13.74 0.20
C LEU A 3 14.73 13.65 -1.34
N GLY A 4 14.91 14.77 -2.05
CA GLY A 4 14.84 14.78 -3.52
C GLY A 4 16.03 14.11 -4.20
N GLU A 5 17.13 13.89 -3.46
CA GLU A 5 18.32 13.19 -3.94
C GLU A 5 18.24 11.68 -3.64
N GLN A 6 17.42 11.27 -2.67
CA GLN A 6 17.32 9.88 -2.21
C GLN A 6 16.09 9.14 -2.75
N TYR A 7 15.02 9.85 -3.10
CA TYR A 7 13.75 9.25 -3.53
C TYR A 7 13.29 9.83 -4.86
N ALA A 8 13.06 8.95 -5.84
CA ALA A 8 12.65 9.34 -7.19
C ALA A 8 11.18 9.80 -7.27
N ALA A 9 10.30 9.27 -6.41
CA ALA A 9 8.87 9.58 -6.42
C ALA A 9 8.23 9.38 -5.04
N ILE A 10 7.03 9.97 -4.88
CA ILE A 10 6.17 9.76 -3.71
C ILE A 10 4.76 9.36 -4.18
N ARG A 11 4.21 8.31 -3.56
CA ARG A 11 2.83 7.87 -3.79
C ARG A 11 1.97 8.28 -2.59
N CYS A 12 1.13 9.29 -2.76
CA CYS A 12 0.22 9.74 -1.71
C CYS A 12 -0.92 8.74 -1.49
N THR A 13 -1.28 8.50 -0.23
CA THR A 13 -2.50 7.75 0.14
C THR A 13 -3.52 8.69 0.78
N ARG A 14 -4.79 8.27 0.83
CA ARG A 14 -5.86 9.05 1.47
C ARG A 14 -5.55 9.28 2.95
N GLY A 15 -5.68 10.51 3.42
CA GLY A 15 -5.45 10.91 4.82
C GLY A 15 -6.70 10.72 5.69
N ASP A 16 -7.12 9.46 5.91
CA ASP A 16 -8.31 9.10 6.70
C ASP A 16 -7.98 8.27 7.96
N GLY A 17 -6.73 8.31 8.42
CA GLY A 17 -6.24 7.50 9.55
C GLY A 17 -5.71 6.12 9.17
N ASN A 18 -6.04 5.61 7.96
CA ASN A 18 -5.54 4.32 7.47
C ASN A 18 -4.34 4.44 6.52
N CYS A 19 -3.69 5.61 6.47
CA CYS A 19 -2.62 5.90 5.51
C CYS A 19 -1.38 4.99 5.69
N PHE A 20 -1.05 4.61 6.93
CA PHE A 20 0.05 3.66 7.20
C PHE A 20 -0.23 2.30 6.57
N PHE A 21 -1.35 1.66 6.95
CA PHE A 21 -1.71 0.32 6.45
C PHE A 21 -1.82 0.29 4.94
N ARG A 22 -2.43 1.32 4.35
CA ARG A 22 -2.59 1.43 2.90
C ARG A 22 -1.26 1.62 2.17
N SER A 23 -0.35 2.42 2.71
CA SER A 23 0.98 2.61 2.13
C SER A 23 1.84 1.34 2.26
N PHE A 24 1.77 0.69 3.42
CA PHE A 24 2.49 -0.56 3.70
C PHE A 24 2.03 -1.69 2.79
N VAL A 25 0.73 -2.01 2.77
CA VAL A 25 0.19 -3.12 1.96
C VAL A 25 0.50 -2.90 0.49
N PHE A 26 0.35 -1.66 -0.01
CA PHE A 26 0.66 -1.36 -1.39
C PHE A 26 2.16 -1.56 -1.70
N SER A 27 3.06 -0.95 -0.93
CA SER A 27 4.51 -1.06 -1.17
C SER A 27 5.02 -2.49 -1.04
N TYR A 28 4.46 -3.25 -0.09
CA TYR A 28 4.88 -4.62 0.16
C TYR A 28 4.43 -5.57 -0.96
N LEU A 29 3.19 -5.42 -1.44
CA LEU A 29 2.71 -6.18 -2.60
C LEU A 29 3.42 -5.80 -3.89
N GLU A 30 3.72 -4.51 -4.11
CA GLU A 30 4.52 -4.05 -5.25
C GLU A 30 5.90 -4.71 -5.23
N HIS A 31 6.55 -4.79 -4.06
CA HIS A 31 7.84 -5.45 -3.89
C HIS A 31 7.78 -6.95 -4.20
N ILE A 32 6.80 -7.67 -3.66
CA ILE A 32 6.63 -9.12 -3.91
C ILE A 32 6.38 -9.41 -5.39
N LEU A 33 5.58 -8.57 -6.06
CA LEU A 33 5.27 -8.74 -7.48
C LEU A 33 6.49 -8.46 -8.38
N ASP A 34 7.33 -7.50 -8.00
CA ASP A 34 8.54 -7.13 -8.75
C ASP A 34 9.68 -8.12 -8.53
N SER A 35 9.90 -8.54 -7.28
CA SER A 35 10.99 -9.46 -6.92
C SER A 35 10.76 -10.89 -7.40
N GLN A 36 9.50 -11.30 -7.60
CA GLN A 36 9.09 -12.69 -7.88
C GLN A 36 9.69 -13.69 -6.88
N ASP A 37 9.94 -13.25 -5.65
CA ASP A 37 10.50 -14.08 -4.60
C ASP A 37 9.43 -15.03 -4.05
N GLN A 38 9.46 -16.26 -4.54
CA GLN A 38 8.50 -17.29 -4.14
C GLN A 38 8.61 -17.63 -2.64
N ALA A 39 9.80 -17.51 -2.04
CA ALA A 39 9.97 -17.77 -0.62
C ALA A 39 9.27 -16.70 0.22
N GLU A 40 9.35 -15.43 -0.19
CA GLU A 40 8.63 -14.33 0.46
C GLU A 40 7.10 -14.47 0.29
N VAL A 41 6.64 -14.87 -0.91
CA VAL A 41 5.23 -15.19 -1.18
C VAL A 41 4.71 -16.28 -0.25
N ASP A 42 5.47 -17.36 -0.06
CA ASP A 42 5.07 -18.47 0.79
C ASP A 42 5.13 -18.10 2.28
N CYS A 43 6.12 -17.30 2.68
CA CYS A 43 6.24 -16.75 4.03
C CYS A 43 5.03 -15.88 4.39
N ILE A 44 4.64 -14.93 3.54
CA ILE A 44 3.50 -14.06 3.85
C ILE A 44 2.19 -14.84 3.90
N LYS A 45 2.00 -15.84 3.03
CA LYS A 45 0.82 -16.71 3.09
C LYS A 45 0.74 -17.44 4.43
N ALA A 46 1.85 -18.00 4.89
CA ALA A 46 1.91 -18.68 6.17
C ALA A 46 1.55 -17.73 7.33
N LYS A 47 2.08 -16.50 7.29
CA LYS A 47 1.79 -15.46 8.30
C LYS A 47 0.34 -14.99 8.28
N VAL A 48 -0.25 -14.87 7.10
CA VAL A 48 -1.66 -14.54 6.90
C VAL A 48 -2.55 -15.62 7.51
N GLU A 49 -2.27 -16.89 7.24
CA GLU A 49 -3.02 -18.01 7.81
C GLU A 49 -2.84 -18.13 9.32
N GLU A 50 -1.65 -17.88 9.84
CA GLU A 50 -1.39 -17.81 11.30
C GLU A 50 -2.21 -16.70 11.96
N CYS A 51 -2.27 -15.52 11.32
CA CYS A 51 -3.08 -14.39 11.78
C CYS A 51 -4.58 -14.73 11.77
N ARG A 52 -5.07 -15.36 10.69
CA ARG A 52 -6.46 -15.85 10.58
C ARG A 52 -6.82 -16.77 11.75
N LYS A 53 -5.98 -17.77 12.02
CA LYS A 53 -6.18 -18.72 13.14
C LYS A 53 -6.15 -18.03 14.50
N THR A 54 -5.27 -17.04 14.66
CA THR A 54 -5.18 -16.25 15.89
C THR A 54 -6.49 -15.48 16.13
N LEU A 55 -7.04 -14.81 15.11
CA LEU A 55 -8.32 -14.11 15.22
C LEU A 55 -9.48 -15.06 15.54
N GLN A 56 -9.51 -16.24 14.91
CA GLN A 56 -10.48 -17.28 15.24
C GLN A 56 -10.37 -17.71 16.72
N SER A 57 -9.15 -17.92 17.23
CA SER A 57 -8.92 -18.32 18.62
C SER A 57 -9.34 -17.27 19.64
N LEU A 58 -9.36 -16.00 19.23
CA LEU A 58 -9.83 -14.86 20.03
C LEU A 58 -11.36 -14.68 19.96
N GLY A 59 -12.07 -15.54 19.22
CA GLY A 59 -13.53 -15.53 19.11
C GLY A 59 -14.09 -14.64 18.00
N TYR A 60 -13.25 -14.13 17.08
CA TYR A 60 -13.73 -13.44 15.89
C TYR A 60 -14.29 -14.45 14.88
N THR A 61 -15.42 -14.12 14.25
CA THR A 61 -16.03 -14.97 13.22
C THR A 61 -15.38 -14.73 11.86
N ASP A 62 -15.18 -15.80 11.08
CA ASP A 62 -14.53 -15.75 9.76
C ASP A 62 -15.12 -14.72 8.81
N PHE A 63 -16.45 -14.57 8.84
CA PHE A 63 -17.18 -13.61 8.04
C PHE A 63 -16.67 -12.16 8.19
N THR A 64 -16.05 -11.82 9.31
CA THR A 64 -15.56 -10.44 9.56
C THR A 64 -14.24 -10.11 8.85
N PHE A 65 -13.45 -11.12 8.46
CA PHE A 65 -12.10 -10.88 7.94
C PHE A 65 -11.70 -11.74 6.73
N GLU A 66 -12.49 -12.74 6.38
CA GLU A 66 -12.18 -13.69 5.31
C GLU A 66 -11.89 -13.01 3.97
N ASP A 67 -12.71 -12.04 3.58
CA ASP A 67 -12.55 -11.31 2.31
C ASP A 67 -11.18 -10.63 2.22
N PHE A 68 -10.69 -10.05 3.33
CA PHE A 68 -9.40 -9.37 3.35
C PHE A 68 -8.24 -10.35 3.11
N PHE A 69 -8.26 -11.51 3.77
CA PHE A 69 -7.22 -12.52 3.61
C PHE A 69 -7.27 -13.19 2.24
N VAL A 70 -8.47 -13.45 1.71
CA VAL A 70 -8.66 -13.98 0.35
C VAL A 70 -8.09 -13.03 -0.70
N ILE A 71 -8.35 -11.73 -0.56
CA ILE A 71 -7.80 -10.71 -1.47
C ILE A 71 -6.27 -10.68 -1.37
N LEU A 72 -5.72 -10.65 -0.16
CA LEU A 72 -4.28 -10.59 0.05
C LEU A 72 -3.55 -11.82 -0.53
N ALA A 73 -4.07 -13.01 -0.28
CA ALA A 73 -3.54 -14.26 -0.83
C ALA A 73 -3.64 -14.31 -2.37
N LYS A 74 -4.73 -13.81 -2.95
CA LYS A 74 -4.89 -13.70 -4.41
C LYS A 74 -3.87 -12.74 -5.03
N LEU A 75 -3.61 -11.61 -4.37
CA LEU A 75 -2.63 -10.62 -4.85
C LEU A 75 -1.20 -11.14 -4.78
N ALA A 76 -0.85 -11.86 -3.71
CA ALA A 76 0.47 -12.51 -3.57
C ALA A 76 0.73 -13.59 -4.64
N ASN A 77 -0.31 -14.22 -5.18
CA ASN A 77 -0.20 -15.25 -6.23
C ASN A 77 -0.02 -14.70 -7.65
N GLY A 78 0.11 -13.37 -7.84
CA GLY A 78 0.50 -12.81 -9.13
C GLY A 78 -0.59 -12.84 -10.19
N ASN A 79 -1.84 -12.50 -9.85
CA ASN A 79 -2.82 -12.14 -10.89
C ASN A 79 -2.36 -10.84 -11.59
N ARG A 80 -1.63 -11.02 -12.70
CA ARG A 80 -0.90 -10.02 -13.51
C ARG A 80 -1.72 -8.85 -14.10
N LYS A 81 -2.94 -8.57 -13.62
CA LYS A 81 -3.79 -7.50 -14.18
C LYS A 81 -3.48 -6.10 -13.63
N PHE A 82 -2.46 -5.94 -12.77
CA PHE A 82 -1.85 -4.63 -12.49
C PHE A 82 -0.87 -4.17 -13.60
N SER A 83 -0.78 -4.89 -14.72
CA SER A 83 0.08 -4.56 -15.87
C SER A 83 -0.39 -3.38 -16.72
N ASN A 84 -0.91 -2.34 -16.08
CA ASN A 84 -0.74 -1.00 -16.62
C ASN A 84 -0.11 -0.20 -15.49
N PRO A 85 1.18 0.21 -15.61
CA PRO A 85 1.67 1.24 -14.71
C PRO A 85 0.65 2.39 -14.80
N PRO A 86 0.07 2.86 -13.68
CA PRO A 86 -0.73 4.07 -13.73
C PRO A 86 0.16 5.11 -14.39
N ASN A 87 -0.31 5.71 -15.48
CA ASN A 87 0.41 6.77 -16.16
C ASN A 87 0.60 7.89 -15.14
N PHE A 88 1.79 7.94 -14.53
CA PHE A 88 2.13 8.89 -13.48
C PHE A 88 2.22 10.34 -13.99
N ASN A 89 2.05 10.56 -15.30
CA ASN A 89 2.02 11.90 -15.88
C ASN A 89 0.66 12.60 -15.77
N ASN A 90 -0.33 12.07 -15.04
CA ASN A 90 -1.57 12.83 -14.86
C ASN A 90 -2.31 12.65 -13.53
N SER A 91 -1.60 12.72 -12.41
CA SER A 91 -2.22 13.03 -11.13
C SER A 91 -1.69 14.35 -10.54
N SER A 92 -1.53 15.35 -11.41
CA SER A 92 -1.35 16.76 -11.04
C SER A 92 -2.68 17.46 -10.76
N ASN A 93 -3.73 16.76 -10.28
CA ASN A 93 -4.98 17.48 -10.01
C ASN A 93 -5.85 16.97 -8.85
N ARG A 94 -5.24 16.38 -7.81
CA ARG A 94 -5.79 16.43 -6.45
C ARG A 94 -4.68 16.69 -5.42
N GLY A 95 -4.19 17.94 -5.49
CA GLY A 95 -3.81 18.77 -4.34
C GLY A 95 -2.62 18.34 -3.49
N CYS A 96 -1.40 18.64 -3.96
CA CYS A 96 -0.28 19.14 -3.16
C CYS A 96 0.76 19.76 -4.11
N HIS A 97 0.48 20.96 -4.63
CA HIS A 97 1.48 21.73 -5.36
C HIS A 97 2.39 22.46 -4.37
N LYS A 98 3.71 22.27 -4.48
CA LYS A 98 4.69 23.19 -3.89
C LYS A 98 4.79 24.41 -4.79
N THR A 99 4.48 25.59 -4.29
CA THR A 99 4.87 26.85 -4.96
C THR A 99 6.37 27.04 -4.81
N PRO A 100 7.11 27.34 -5.89
CA PRO A 100 8.53 27.61 -5.81
C PRO A 100 8.73 29.03 -5.28
N GLY A 101 9.10 29.15 -4.01
CA GLY A 101 9.46 30.42 -3.40
C GLY A 101 8.83 30.60 -2.02
N SER A 102 9.70 30.97 -1.09
CA SER A 102 9.49 31.41 0.30
C SER A 102 8.99 30.40 1.35
N SER A 103 9.72 30.49 2.46
CA SER A 103 9.54 29.82 3.74
C SER A 103 8.10 29.91 4.26
N THR A 104 7.66 28.80 4.90
CA THR A 104 6.61 28.76 5.94
C THR A 104 5.21 29.27 5.59
N LYS A 105 4.36 28.39 5.02
CA LYS A 105 2.97 28.16 5.51
C LYS A 105 2.28 27.00 4.77
N TRP A 106 1.77 26.03 5.53
CA TRP A 106 0.72 25.11 5.05
C TRP A 106 -0.61 25.75 5.38
N GLN A 107 -1.37 26.20 4.38
CA GLN A 107 -2.76 26.63 4.58
C GLN A 107 -3.71 25.60 3.97
N LYS A 108 -4.69 25.17 4.76
CA LYS A 108 -5.90 24.49 4.26
C LYS A 108 -6.79 25.56 3.64
N LEU A 109 -7.33 25.29 2.45
CA LEU A 109 -8.51 26.02 1.97
C LEU A 109 -9.76 25.38 2.59
N ASP A 110 -10.73 26.24 2.87
CA ASP A 110 -12.02 25.95 3.52
C ASP A 110 -12.87 24.88 2.79
#